data_AF-A0A3B0YBE3-F1
#
_entry.id   AF-A0A3B0YBE3-F1
#
_cell.length_a   1.000
_cell.length_b   1.000
_cell.length_c   1.000
_cell.angle_alpha   90.00
_cell.angle_beta   90.00
_cell.angle_gamma   90.00
#
_symmetry.space_group_name_H-M   'P 1'
#
loop_
_entity.id
_entity.type
_entity.pdbx_description
1 polymer ?
#
loop_
_entity_poly.entity_id
_entity_poly.type
_entity_poly.pdbx_seq_one_letter_code
_entity_poly.pdbx_strand_id
1 'polypeptide(L)'
;MPRYENTTTGKYIEIIESGYIREGELNASTPRHFVKTTIDNAKSITDKHLASGYVDAGLVGTVWDFEPNARLENKIRDSIDNAKAYLDYAHWLNKNGQKEFGNLIKSNQSDLSYEEYRLYFGEMRFENDIIQWRHGFIQTFESVSNRSTIELNKFLRLPPLIFLESLNMWQTDIPELLHLLSDWRGLQRLKKLNLWDEQELGIGDYSFILPKLKHLQYFYLVGTIFKAEEDEPELGEFDFPELTHFARVSPDLSERELHTITTATWPKLESLTLGIGFESNIIAGDFKFLLNGDNFRSIKYLSIRHFTETDTLILLLAKSTILAQLVKLDFYQSDLTHNGVKALIDNKDKFNHLEEIGIRETTLTQKDEATLSATFHSIHTPNPFRELGDIPYIEGIYQEDFWEQEV
;
A
#
# COMPACT_ATOMS: atom_id res chain seq x y z
N MET A 1 -32.23 -24.71 3.53
CA MET A 1 -31.54 -23.96 2.45
C MET A 1 -32.60 -23.38 1.52
N PRO A 2 -32.45 -22.14 1.04
CA PRO A 2 -33.44 -21.55 0.13
C PRO A 2 -33.43 -22.32 -1.20
N ARG A 3 -34.60 -22.83 -1.58
CA ARG A 3 -34.83 -23.50 -2.88
C ARG A 3 -35.68 -22.61 -3.74
N TYR A 4 -35.25 -22.42 -4.98
CA TYR A 4 -35.95 -21.58 -5.96
C TYR A 4 -36.56 -22.48 -7.03
N GLU A 5 -37.89 -22.46 -7.13
CA GLU A 5 -38.66 -23.33 -8.04
C GLU A 5 -39.07 -22.57 -9.31
N ASN A 6 -38.87 -23.20 -10.46
CA ASN A 6 -39.49 -22.77 -11.71
C ASN A 6 -40.81 -23.53 -11.91
N THR A 7 -41.92 -22.87 -11.65
CA THR A 7 -43.27 -23.45 -11.71
C THR A 7 -43.73 -23.85 -13.11
N THR A 8 -43.01 -23.41 -14.15
CA THR A 8 -43.31 -23.75 -15.55
C THR A 8 -42.62 -25.04 -15.98
N THR A 9 -41.46 -25.36 -15.40
CA THR A 9 -40.62 -26.50 -15.83
C THR A 9 -40.53 -27.62 -14.80
N GLY A 10 -41.00 -27.42 -13.56
CA GLY A 10 -40.95 -28.42 -12.49
C GLY A 10 -39.55 -28.67 -11.93
N LYS A 11 -38.60 -27.77 -12.25
CA LYS A 11 -37.22 -27.83 -11.79
C LYS A 11 -36.99 -26.88 -10.62
N TYR A 12 -36.05 -27.23 -9.75
CA TYR A 12 -35.57 -26.33 -8.71
C TYR A 12 -34.06 -26.16 -8.75
N ILE A 13 -33.62 -25.03 -8.21
CA ILE A 13 -32.22 -24.72 -7.96
C ILE A 13 -32.01 -24.62 -6.46
N GLU A 14 -31.02 -25.35 -5.96
CA GLU A 14 -30.57 -25.31 -4.57
C GLU A 14 -29.13 -24.80 -4.51
N ILE A 15 -28.91 -23.78 -3.70
CA ILE A 15 -27.58 -23.24 -3.41
C ILE A 15 -27.10 -23.93 -2.15
N ILE A 16 -26.03 -24.71 -2.27
CA ILE A 16 -25.38 -25.38 -1.14
C ILE A 16 -24.19 -24.54 -0.64
N GLU A 17 -23.80 -24.75 0.62
CA GLU A 17 -22.82 -23.93 1.37
C GLU A 17 -21.45 -23.75 0.68
N SER A 18 -21.10 -24.59 -0.30
CA SER A 18 -19.87 -24.48 -1.08
C SER A 18 -19.96 -23.57 -2.32
N GLY A 19 -21.08 -22.86 -2.53
CA GLY A 19 -21.25 -21.96 -3.68
C GLY A 19 -21.56 -22.67 -5.01
N TYR A 20 -21.74 -23.99 -4.99
CA TYR A 20 -22.14 -24.76 -6.17
C TYR A 20 -23.67 -24.76 -6.35
N ILE A 21 -24.10 -24.70 -7.61
CA ILE A 21 -25.50 -24.75 -8.01
C ILE A 21 -25.85 -26.19 -8.39
N ARG A 22 -26.84 -26.78 -7.71
CA ARG A 22 -27.38 -28.10 -8.07
C ARG A 22 -28.76 -27.94 -8.69
N GLU A 23 -28.91 -28.44 -9.92
CA GLU A 23 -30.21 -28.53 -10.61
C GLU A 23 -30.85 -29.90 -10.34
N GLY A 24 -32.14 -29.92 -10.03
CA GLY A 24 -32.89 -31.15 -9.76
C GLY A 24 -34.34 -31.09 -10.23
N GLU A 25 -34.94 -32.26 -10.48
CA GLU A 25 -36.35 -32.41 -10.81
C GLU A 25 -37.17 -32.69 -9.55
N LEU A 26 -38.35 -32.06 -9.43
CA LEU A 26 -39.25 -32.29 -8.32
C LEU A 26 -39.92 -33.66 -8.44
N ASN A 27 -39.68 -34.55 -7.47
CA ASN A 27 -40.54 -35.70 -7.25
C ASN A 27 -41.59 -35.40 -6.17
N ALA A 28 -42.71 -36.13 -6.23
CA ALA A 28 -43.95 -35.86 -5.50
C ALA A 28 -43.86 -35.91 -3.95
N SER A 29 -42.68 -36.15 -3.38
CA SER A 29 -42.44 -36.33 -1.95
C SER A 29 -41.81 -35.13 -1.23
N THR A 30 -41.64 -33.97 -1.89
CA THR A 30 -40.96 -32.81 -1.28
C THR A 30 -41.93 -31.80 -0.63
N PRO A 31 -41.81 -31.46 0.67
CA PRO A 31 -42.75 -30.55 1.36
C PRO A 31 -42.61 -29.08 0.92
N ARG A 32 -43.74 -28.37 0.73
CA ARG A 32 -43.80 -26.95 0.34
C ARG A 32 -44.03 -26.04 1.54
N HIS A 33 -43.11 -25.12 1.83
CA HIS A 33 -43.34 -23.94 2.68
C HIS A 33 -42.87 -22.68 1.93
N PHE A 34 -43.76 -21.69 1.78
CA PHE A 34 -43.50 -20.45 1.04
C PHE A 34 -43.84 -19.21 1.87
N VAL A 35 -42.95 -18.21 1.85
CA VAL A 35 -43.17 -16.86 2.38
C VAL A 35 -43.41 -15.92 1.20
N LYS A 36 -44.62 -15.38 1.08
CA LYS A 36 -45.14 -14.70 -0.11
C LYS A 36 -44.76 -13.21 -0.21
N THR A 37 -44.25 -12.59 0.86
CA THR A 37 -44.18 -11.12 0.97
C THR A 37 -42.90 -10.49 0.40
N THR A 38 -41.83 -11.26 0.21
CA THR A 38 -40.54 -10.74 -0.32
C THR A 38 -40.46 -10.79 -1.86
N ILE A 39 -41.36 -11.55 -2.50
CA ILE A 39 -41.31 -11.87 -3.93
C ILE A 39 -41.78 -10.69 -4.80
N ASP A 40 -42.74 -9.90 -4.34
CA ASP A 40 -43.29 -8.80 -5.16
C ASP A 40 -42.33 -7.61 -5.25
N ASN A 41 -41.53 -7.35 -4.21
CA ASN A 41 -40.46 -6.34 -4.24
C ASN A 41 -39.25 -6.81 -5.05
N ALA A 42 -38.89 -8.09 -4.96
CA ALA A 42 -37.81 -8.66 -5.77
C ALA A 42 -38.18 -8.64 -7.26
N LYS A 43 -39.39 -9.08 -7.64
CA LYS A 43 -39.86 -9.04 -9.04
C LYS A 43 -39.87 -7.63 -9.63
N SER A 44 -40.31 -6.62 -8.88
CA SER A 44 -40.27 -5.22 -9.32
C SER A 44 -38.84 -4.74 -9.67
N ILE A 45 -37.83 -5.22 -8.96
CA ILE A 45 -36.43 -4.89 -9.21
C ILE A 45 -35.88 -5.73 -10.36
N THR A 46 -36.18 -7.03 -10.40
CA THR A 46 -35.69 -7.94 -11.44
C THR A 46 -36.30 -7.63 -12.82
N ASP A 47 -37.60 -7.33 -12.90
CA ASP A 47 -38.28 -7.02 -14.17
C ASP A 47 -37.82 -5.67 -14.75
N LYS A 48 -37.44 -4.71 -13.88
CA LYS A 48 -36.87 -3.42 -14.29
C LYS A 48 -35.45 -3.57 -14.85
N HIS A 49 -34.68 -4.53 -14.33
CA HIS A 49 -33.31 -4.82 -14.77
C HIS A 49 -33.25 -5.76 -16.00
N LEU A 50 -34.18 -6.70 -16.12
CA LEU A 50 -34.37 -7.56 -17.30
C LEU A 50 -34.80 -6.76 -18.54
N ALA A 51 -35.68 -5.76 -18.38
CA ALA A 51 -36.06 -4.87 -19.48
C ALA A 51 -34.90 -3.96 -19.97
N SER A 52 -33.86 -3.76 -19.15
CA SER A 52 -32.66 -3.00 -19.52
C SER A 52 -31.50 -3.85 -20.07
N GLY A 53 -31.68 -5.18 -20.25
CA GLY A 53 -30.68 -6.04 -20.90
C GLY A 53 -29.54 -6.51 -20.01
N TYR A 54 -29.68 -6.46 -18.69
CA TYR A 54 -28.68 -7.00 -17.75
C TYR A 54 -29.04 -8.43 -17.34
N VAL A 55 -28.64 -9.42 -18.13
CA VAL A 55 -28.54 -10.82 -17.69
C VAL A 55 -27.33 -11.47 -18.38
N ASP A 56 -26.55 -12.19 -17.58
CA ASP A 56 -25.33 -12.95 -17.88
C ASP A 56 -24.04 -12.12 -17.89
N ALA A 57 -23.50 -11.98 -16.68
CA ALA A 57 -22.13 -11.60 -16.37
C ALA A 57 -21.13 -12.59 -16.99
N GLY A 58 -20.90 -12.47 -18.30
CA GLY A 58 -19.79 -13.05 -19.02
C GLY A 58 -18.61 -12.09 -19.07
N LEU A 59 -17.93 -11.87 -17.93
CA LEU A 59 -16.61 -11.23 -17.91
C LEU A 59 -15.51 -12.30 -17.83
N VAL A 60 -15.61 -13.28 -18.74
CA VAL A 60 -14.51 -14.18 -19.09
C VAL A 60 -14.21 -13.91 -20.57
N GLY A 61 -13.14 -13.14 -20.85
CA GLY A 61 -12.45 -13.28 -22.13
C GLY A 61 -12.58 -12.17 -23.17
N THR A 62 -12.80 -10.89 -22.82
CA THR A 62 -12.47 -9.81 -23.76
C THR A 62 -11.25 -9.04 -23.27
N VAL A 63 -10.15 -9.23 -24.01
CA VAL A 63 -9.03 -8.30 -24.00
C VAL A 63 -9.60 -6.94 -24.37
N TRP A 64 -9.54 -5.99 -23.45
CA TRP A 64 -10.01 -4.62 -23.69
C TRP A 64 -9.02 -3.94 -24.62
N ASP A 65 -9.14 -4.16 -25.94
CA ASP A 65 -8.47 -3.39 -26.99
C ASP A 65 -9.10 -1.98 -27.05
N PHE A 66 -8.94 -1.23 -25.98
CA PHE A 66 -9.43 0.12 -25.82
C PHE A 66 -8.30 1.11 -26.05
N GLU A 67 -8.39 1.89 -27.14
CA GLU A 67 -7.46 3.00 -27.36
C GLU A 67 -7.89 4.22 -26.53
N PRO A 68 -7.07 4.65 -25.54
CA PRO A 68 -7.37 5.78 -24.67
C PRO A 68 -7.40 7.12 -25.42
N ASN A 69 -8.12 8.10 -24.87
CA ASN A 69 -8.11 9.47 -25.40
C ASN A 69 -7.04 10.31 -24.71
N ALA A 70 -5.79 10.19 -25.18
CA ALA A 70 -4.64 10.88 -24.62
C ALA A 70 -4.86 12.40 -24.48
N ARG A 71 -5.60 13.04 -25.39
CA ARG A 71 -5.90 14.48 -25.32
C ARG A 71 -6.77 14.83 -24.11
N LEU A 72 -7.80 14.04 -23.83
CA LEU A 72 -8.68 14.27 -22.68
C LEU A 72 -8.00 13.87 -21.37
N GLU A 73 -7.23 12.79 -21.38
CA GLU A 73 -6.42 12.38 -20.22
C GLU A 73 -5.38 13.43 -19.84
N ASN A 74 -4.73 14.06 -20.82
CA ASN A 74 -3.82 15.18 -20.58
C ASN A 74 -4.53 16.38 -19.96
N LYS A 75 -5.76 16.72 -20.39
CA LYS A 75 -6.54 17.80 -19.74
C LYS A 75 -6.87 17.51 -18.28
N ILE A 76 -7.15 16.24 -17.96
CA ILE A 76 -7.36 15.80 -16.58
C ILE A 76 -6.03 15.84 -15.81
N ARG A 77 -4.91 15.47 -16.45
CA ARG A 77 -3.57 15.54 -15.87
C ARG A 77 -3.19 16.96 -15.47
N ASP A 78 -3.40 17.90 -16.37
CA ASP A 78 -2.95 19.29 -16.20
C ASP A 78 -3.74 20.02 -15.10
N SER A 79 -4.91 19.49 -14.71
CA SER A 79 -5.72 20.03 -13.62
C SER A 79 -6.66 18.95 -13.08
N ILE A 80 -6.27 18.31 -11.97
CA ILE A 80 -7.05 17.24 -11.32
C ILE A 80 -8.43 17.71 -10.81
N ASP A 81 -8.58 19.01 -10.54
CA ASP A 81 -9.85 19.63 -10.16
C ASP A 81 -10.73 20.04 -11.36
N ASN A 82 -10.31 19.73 -12.58
CA ASN A 82 -11.03 20.12 -13.79
C ASN A 82 -12.22 19.20 -14.06
N ALA A 83 -13.28 19.31 -13.25
CA ALA A 83 -14.50 18.52 -13.39
C ALA A 83 -15.06 18.48 -14.84
N LYS A 84 -14.83 19.54 -15.63
CA LYS A 84 -15.20 19.56 -17.04
C LYS A 84 -14.40 18.56 -17.87
N ALA A 85 -13.10 18.42 -17.65
CA ALA A 85 -12.27 17.43 -18.35
C ALA A 85 -12.72 16.00 -18.05
N TYR A 86 -13.11 15.73 -16.79
CA TYR A 86 -13.70 14.46 -16.37
C TYR A 86 -15.02 14.18 -17.09
N LEU A 87 -15.93 15.16 -17.16
CA LEU A 87 -17.19 15.04 -17.91
C LEU A 87 -16.94 14.86 -19.41
N ASP A 88 -16.02 15.61 -20.01
CA ASP A 88 -15.64 15.48 -21.42
C ASP A 88 -15.14 14.03 -21.70
N TYR A 89 -14.35 13.45 -20.78
CA TYR A 89 -13.88 12.07 -20.87
C TYR A 89 -15.01 11.05 -20.68
N ALA A 90 -15.91 11.26 -19.74
CA ALA A 90 -17.11 10.44 -19.52
C ALA A 90 -18.01 10.40 -20.76
N HIS A 91 -18.21 11.56 -21.38
CA HIS A 91 -18.94 11.67 -22.65
C HIS A 91 -18.24 10.89 -23.77
N TRP A 92 -16.92 10.97 -23.84
CA TRP A 92 -16.13 10.22 -24.80
C TRP A 92 -16.23 8.70 -24.56
N LEU A 93 -16.14 8.23 -23.31
CA LEU A 93 -16.35 6.81 -22.95
C LEU A 93 -17.73 6.32 -23.41
N ASN A 94 -18.79 7.05 -23.08
CA ASN A 94 -20.16 6.70 -23.50
C ASN A 94 -20.31 6.59 -25.03
N LYS A 95 -19.61 7.46 -25.77
CA LYS A 95 -19.63 7.46 -27.24
C LYS A 95 -18.89 6.27 -27.85
N ASN A 96 -17.90 5.72 -27.15
CA ASN A 96 -17.05 4.62 -27.64
C ASN A 96 -17.41 3.27 -26.99
N GLY A 97 -18.69 3.07 -26.64
CA GLY A 97 -19.19 1.79 -26.14
C GLY A 97 -18.97 1.56 -24.63
N GLN A 98 -18.21 2.41 -23.95
CA GLN A 98 -17.92 2.33 -22.51
C GLN A 98 -18.97 3.09 -21.68
N LYS A 99 -20.25 2.80 -21.93
CA LYS A 99 -21.38 3.55 -21.33
C LYS A 99 -21.45 3.44 -19.81
N GLU A 100 -21.09 2.29 -19.26
CA GLU A 100 -21.11 2.05 -17.81
C GLU A 100 -20.09 2.97 -17.11
N PHE A 101 -18.84 2.98 -17.59
CA PHE A 101 -17.78 3.84 -17.06
C PHE A 101 -18.07 5.33 -17.21
N GLY A 102 -18.55 5.77 -18.37
CA GLY A 102 -18.88 7.18 -18.53
C GLY A 102 -20.15 7.60 -17.76
N ASN A 103 -21.06 6.69 -17.44
CA ASN A 103 -22.17 6.97 -16.53
C ASN A 103 -21.71 7.03 -15.08
N LEU A 104 -20.77 6.17 -14.67
CA LEU A 104 -20.11 6.22 -13.37
C LEU A 104 -19.38 7.56 -13.13
N ILE A 105 -18.65 8.04 -14.14
CA ILE A 105 -17.97 9.34 -14.03
C ILE A 105 -18.98 10.50 -13.97
N LYS A 106 -20.10 10.40 -14.69
CA LYS A 106 -21.17 11.40 -14.64
C LYS A 106 -21.96 11.41 -13.34
N SER A 107 -22.10 10.26 -12.67
CA SER A 107 -22.87 10.19 -11.43
C SER A 107 -22.19 10.94 -10.28
N ASN A 108 -20.88 11.22 -10.38
CA ASN A 108 -20.10 12.12 -9.51
C ASN A 108 -20.41 11.95 -8.02
N GLN A 109 -20.47 10.71 -7.53
CA GLN A 109 -20.78 10.42 -6.14
C GLN A 109 -19.53 9.97 -5.39
N SER A 110 -19.30 10.61 -4.25
CA SER A 110 -18.25 10.32 -3.29
C SER A 110 -18.45 9.01 -2.54
N ASP A 111 -19.64 8.39 -2.62
CA ASP A 111 -20.08 7.35 -1.69
C ASP A 111 -20.84 6.23 -2.40
N LEU A 112 -20.22 5.59 -3.39
CA LEU A 112 -20.80 4.36 -3.94
C LEU A 112 -20.64 3.23 -2.91
N SER A 113 -21.76 2.58 -2.61
CA SER A 113 -21.79 1.35 -1.82
C SER A 113 -21.16 0.19 -2.60
N TYR A 114 -20.69 -0.83 -1.89
CA TYR A 114 -20.19 -2.09 -2.47
C TYR A 114 -21.15 -2.70 -3.52
N GLU A 115 -22.46 -2.62 -3.28
CA GLU A 115 -23.48 -3.12 -4.19
C GLU A 115 -23.56 -2.31 -5.50
N GLU A 116 -23.38 -0.99 -5.43
CA GLU A 116 -23.30 -0.15 -6.62
C GLU A 116 -22.02 -0.42 -7.40
N TYR A 117 -20.90 -0.69 -6.73
CA TYR A 117 -19.68 -1.13 -7.39
C TYR A 117 -19.88 -2.47 -8.12
N ARG A 118 -20.47 -3.48 -7.46
CA ARG A 118 -20.74 -4.79 -8.07
C ARG A 118 -21.61 -4.67 -9.33
N LEU A 119 -22.54 -3.72 -9.34
CA LEU A 119 -23.37 -3.41 -10.49
C LEU A 119 -22.58 -2.84 -11.67
N TYR A 120 -21.56 -1.99 -11.42
CA TYR A 120 -20.78 -1.37 -12.49
C TYR A 120 -19.59 -2.21 -12.98
N PHE A 121 -19.01 -3.06 -12.13
CA PHE A 121 -17.77 -3.77 -12.45
C PHE A 121 -17.83 -5.30 -12.31
N GLY A 122 -19.00 -5.88 -11.99
CA GLY A 122 -19.17 -7.33 -11.79
C GLY A 122 -18.74 -7.82 -10.40
N GLU A 123 -18.56 -9.14 -10.25
CA GLU A 123 -18.23 -9.81 -8.97
C GLU A 123 -16.80 -9.56 -8.45
N MET A 124 -16.28 -8.33 -8.48
CA MET A 124 -15.06 -8.06 -7.70
C MET A 124 -15.45 -7.84 -6.23
N ARG A 125 -15.01 -8.75 -5.35
CA ARG A 125 -15.21 -8.68 -3.90
C ARG A 125 -14.08 -7.87 -3.26
N PHE A 126 -14.43 -6.97 -2.35
CA PHE A 126 -13.55 -5.99 -1.70
C PHE A 126 -13.82 -5.91 -0.19
N GLU A 127 -13.95 -7.05 0.48
CA GLU A 127 -14.23 -7.06 1.93
C GLU A 127 -13.11 -6.39 2.75
N ASN A 128 -11.89 -6.34 2.20
CA ASN A 128 -10.67 -5.87 2.85
C ASN A 128 -9.98 -4.73 2.08
N ASP A 129 -10.75 -3.94 1.31
CA ASP A 129 -10.16 -2.90 0.47
C ASP A 129 -10.81 -1.55 0.70
N ILE A 130 -9.97 -0.52 0.64
CA ILE A 130 -10.36 0.88 0.74
C ILE A 130 -10.09 1.53 -0.62
N ILE A 131 -11.15 2.00 -1.26
CA ILE A 131 -11.09 2.66 -2.57
C ILE A 131 -11.58 4.09 -2.42
N GLN A 132 -10.73 5.08 -2.70
CA GLN A 132 -11.14 6.48 -2.72
C GLN A 132 -11.33 6.95 -4.15
N TRP A 133 -12.48 7.59 -4.37
CA TRP A 133 -12.88 8.08 -5.68
C TRP A 133 -12.77 9.61 -5.74
N ARG A 134 -12.36 10.12 -6.89
CA ARG A 134 -12.46 11.54 -7.21
C ARG A 134 -12.96 11.70 -8.63
N HIS A 135 -14.11 12.36 -8.77
CA HIS A 135 -14.76 12.60 -10.06
C HIS A 135 -14.98 11.30 -10.87
N GLY A 136 -15.31 10.20 -10.19
CA GLY A 136 -15.56 8.89 -10.82
C GLY A 136 -14.33 8.11 -11.28
N PHE A 137 -13.15 8.50 -10.80
CA PHE A 137 -11.91 7.74 -10.96
C PHE A 137 -11.36 7.31 -9.62
N ILE A 138 -10.64 6.19 -9.61
CA ILE A 138 -9.96 5.71 -8.41
C ILE A 138 -8.68 6.53 -8.24
N GLN A 139 -8.51 7.12 -7.06
CA GLN A 139 -7.34 7.91 -6.68
C GLN A 139 -6.44 7.16 -5.71
N THR A 140 -7.06 6.45 -4.77
CA THR A 140 -6.39 5.65 -3.77
C THR A 140 -6.98 4.26 -3.82
N PHE A 141 -6.10 3.26 -3.82
CA PHE A 141 -6.46 1.88 -3.64
C PHE A 141 -5.59 1.31 -2.52
N GLU A 142 -6.26 0.71 -1.54
CA GLU A 142 -5.63 -0.01 -0.45
C GLU A 142 -6.27 -1.39 -0.33
N SER A 143 -5.44 -2.43 -0.27
CA SER A 143 -5.87 -3.81 -0.09
C SER A 143 -5.09 -4.41 1.07
N VAL A 144 -5.79 -4.91 2.09
CA VAL A 144 -5.18 -5.62 3.22
C VAL A 144 -5.22 -7.13 3.11
N SER A 145 -5.84 -7.65 2.05
CA SER A 145 -5.84 -9.07 1.72
C SER A 145 -4.80 -9.42 0.67
N ASN A 146 -4.23 -10.61 0.78
CA ASN A 146 -3.49 -11.25 -0.30
C ASN A 146 -4.41 -11.43 -1.52
N ARG A 147 -4.08 -10.72 -2.60
CA ARG A 147 -4.79 -10.78 -3.88
C ARG A 147 -3.96 -11.59 -4.85
N SER A 148 -4.62 -12.48 -5.58
CA SER A 148 -3.94 -13.17 -6.67
C SER A 148 -3.53 -12.17 -7.75
N THR A 149 -2.40 -12.41 -8.39
CA THR A 149 -1.91 -11.57 -9.50
C THR A 149 -2.91 -11.50 -10.65
N ILE A 150 -3.71 -12.55 -10.86
CA ILE A 150 -4.78 -12.53 -11.85
C ILE A 150 -5.83 -11.45 -11.51
N GLU A 151 -6.21 -11.33 -10.24
CA GLU A 151 -7.16 -10.30 -9.79
C GLU A 151 -6.54 -8.91 -9.87
N LEU A 152 -5.30 -8.73 -9.44
CA LEU A 152 -4.59 -7.45 -9.53
C LEU A 152 -4.39 -6.99 -10.97
N ASN A 153 -4.02 -7.88 -11.88
CA ASN A 153 -3.88 -7.56 -13.30
C ASN A 153 -5.23 -7.17 -13.92
N LYS A 154 -6.32 -7.87 -13.57
CA LYS A 154 -7.67 -7.48 -14.00
C LYS A 154 -8.05 -6.11 -13.45
N PHE A 155 -7.76 -5.86 -12.18
CA PHE A 155 -8.00 -4.59 -11.52
C PHE A 155 -7.23 -3.48 -12.23
N LEU A 156 -5.90 -3.53 -12.32
CA LEU A 156 -5.03 -2.51 -12.92
C LEU A 156 -5.36 -2.16 -14.39
N ARG A 157 -6.07 -3.04 -15.11
CA ARG A 157 -6.55 -2.79 -16.48
C ARG A 157 -7.86 -1.99 -16.56
N LEU A 158 -8.52 -1.73 -15.44
CA LEU A 158 -9.75 -0.95 -15.41
C LEU A 158 -9.46 0.50 -15.84
N PRO A 159 -10.22 1.07 -16.81
CA PRO A 159 -10.02 2.44 -17.27
C PRO A 159 -9.99 3.50 -16.14
N PRO A 160 -10.78 3.38 -15.05
CA PRO A 160 -10.71 4.32 -13.94
C PRO A 160 -9.38 4.38 -13.19
N LEU A 161 -8.54 3.34 -13.26
CA LEU A 161 -7.28 3.30 -12.52
C LEU A 161 -6.14 4.03 -13.21
N ILE A 162 -6.26 4.44 -14.47
CA ILE A 162 -5.20 5.22 -15.12
C ILE A 162 -4.91 6.55 -14.40
N PHE A 163 -5.74 6.95 -13.44
CA PHE A 163 -5.61 8.14 -12.58
C PHE A 163 -5.26 7.84 -11.12
N LEU A 164 -4.93 6.59 -10.78
CA LEU A 164 -4.53 6.20 -9.44
C LEU A 164 -3.24 6.94 -9.05
N GLU A 165 -3.28 7.62 -7.90
CA GLU A 165 -2.14 8.36 -7.34
C GLU A 165 -1.52 7.64 -6.14
N SER A 166 -2.27 6.76 -5.47
CA SER A 166 -1.83 6.03 -4.28
C SER A 166 -2.21 4.55 -4.36
N LEU A 167 -1.21 3.68 -4.23
CA LEU A 167 -1.38 2.23 -4.18
C LEU A 167 -0.78 1.70 -2.88
N ASN A 168 -1.61 1.11 -2.03
CA ASN A 168 -1.21 0.46 -0.79
C ASN A 168 -1.58 -1.03 -0.86
N MET A 169 -0.61 -1.91 -0.75
CA MET A 169 -0.81 -3.34 -0.88
C MET A 169 -0.15 -4.05 0.29
N TRP A 170 -0.95 -4.82 1.02
CA TRP A 170 -0.49 -5.63 2.13
C TRP A 170 -0.64 -7.11 1.78
N GLN A 171 0.29 -7.92 2.28
CA GLN A 171 0.34 -9.37 2.04
C GLN A 171 0.30 -9.70 0.54
N THR A 172 1.03 -8.93 -0.27
CA THR A 172 1.10 -9.12 -1.73
C THR A 172 2.44 -9.73 -2.11
N ASP A 173 2.46 -10.59 -3.13
CA ASP A 173 3.69 -10.94 -3.83
C ASP A 173 4.23 -9.67 -4.51
N ILE A 174 5.22 -9.05 -3.86
CA ILE A 174 5.80 -7.77 -4.30
C ILE A 174 6.49 -7.91 -5.67
N PRO A 175 7.36 -8.92 -5.92
CA PRO A 175 7.92 -9.15 -7.24
C PRO A 175 6.88 -9.23 -8.36
N GLU A 176 5.82 -10.03 -8.16
CA GLU A 176 4.80 -10.22 -9.20
C GLU A 176 3.99 -8.93 -9.44
N LEU A 177 3.63 -8.21 -8.37
CA LEU A 177 2.97 -6.91 -8.47
C LEU A 177 3.83 -5.88 -9.20
N LEU A 178 5.13 -5.79 -8.91
CA LEU A 178 6.03 -4.86 -9.58
C LEU A 178 6.18 -5.19 -11.07
N HIS A 179 6.18 -6.48 -11.44
CA HIS A 179 6.08 -6.87 -12.85
C HIS A 179 4.79 -6.38 -13.51
N LEU A 180 3.64 -6.55 -12.86
CA LEU A 180 2.36 -6.03 -13.37
C LEU A 180 2.38 -4.50 -13.53
N LEU A 181 2.91 -3.78 -12.55
CA LEU A 181 2.97 -2.33 -12.57
C LEU A 181 3.88 -1.79 -13.68
N SER A 182 4.87 -2.57 -14.12
CA SER A 182 5.84 -2.11 -15.12
C SER A 182 5.26 -1.88 -16.51
N ASP A 183 4.13 -2.53 -16.81
CA ASP A 183 3.32 -2.38 -18.02
C ASP A 183 2.09 -1.48 -17.82
N TRP A 184 1.84 -1.06 -16.58
CA TRP A 184 0.66 -0.29 -16.24
C TRP A 184 0.80 1.17 -16.66
N ARG A 185 -0.12 1.65 -17.51
CA ARG A 185 -0.09 3.02 -18.06
C ARG A 185 -0.25 4.12 -17.01
N GLY A 186 -0.86 3.82 -15.86
CA GLY A 186 -1.04 4.76 -14.76
C GLY A 186 0.23 5.04 -13.96
N LEU A 187 1.32 4.30 -14.20
CA LEU A 187 2.54 4.35 -13.38
C LEU A 187 3.13 5.76 -13.26
N GLN A 188 3.02 6.56 -14.32
CA GLN A 188 3.53 7.95 -14.35
C GLN A 188 2.76 8.92 -13.44
N ARG A 189 1.63 8.50 -12.87
CA ARG A 189 0.84 9.31 -11.91
C ARG A 189 0.98 8.85 -10.48
N LEU A 190 1.57 7.69 -10.26
CA LEU A 190 1.70 7.14 -8.93
C LEU A 190 2.62 8.05 -8.11
N LYS A 191 2.07 8.61 -7.04
CA LYS A 191 2.77 9.47 -6.08
C LYS A 191 3.06 8.71 -4.79
N LYS A 192 2.25 7.71 -4.46
CA LYS A 192 2.41 6.88 -3.27
C LYS A 192 2.38 5.41 -3.64
N LEU A 193 3.39 4.69 -3.20
CA LEU A 193 3.48 3.24 -3.35
C LEU A 193 3.90 2.66 -2.01
N ASN A 194 2.98 1.93 -1.38
CA ASN A 194 3.23 1.25 -0.12
C ASN A 194 3.04 -0.25 -0.34
N LEU A 195 4.11 -0.99 -0.15
CA LEU A 195 4.19 -2.42 -0.39
C LEU A 195 4.65 -3.10 0.89
N TRP A 196 3.83 -4.03 1.36
CA TRP A 196 4.08 -4.79 2.57
C TRP A 196 3.85 -6.27 2.30
N ASP A 197 4.84 -7.09 2.59
CA ASP A 197 4.73 -8.55 2.60
C ASP A 197 5.13 -9.07 3.98
N GLU A 198 4.29 -9.91 4.59
CA GLU A 198 4.56 -10.54 5.89
C GLU A 198 4.88 -12.02 5.75
N GLN A 199 4.49 -12.65 4.64
CA GLN A 199 4.40 -14.11 4.57
C GLN A 199 5.55 -14.71 3.79
N GLU A 200 6.04 -14.03 2.76
CA GLU A 200 7.14 -14.52 1.95
C GLU A 200 8.16 -13.39 1.74
N LEU A 201 9.43 -13.70 2.02
CA LEU A 201 10.52 -12.81 1.70
C LEU A 201 10.65 -12.80 0.18
N GLY A 202 9.89 -11.93 -0.48
CA GLY A 202 9.93 -11.76 -1.92
C GLY A 202 11.33 -11.35 -2.34
N ILE A 203 12.03 -12.28 -3.02
CA ILE A 203 13.34 -12.05 -3.63
C ILE A 203 13.10 -11.58 -5.06
N GLY A 204 13.59 -10.39 -5.42
CA GLY A 204 13.48 -9.91 -6.79
C GLY A 204 14.39 -8.71 -7.09
N ASP A 205 14.80 -8.60 -8.35
CA ASP A 205 15.41 -7.38 -8.90
C ASP A 205 14.29 -6.40 -9.28
N TYR A 206 14.30 -5.20 -8.70
CA TYR A 206 13.32 -4.15 -9.02
C TYR A 206 13.88 -3.03 -9.91
N SER A 207 15.13 -3.15 -10.37
CA SER A 207 15.82 -2.16 -11.20
C SER A 207 15.05 -1.83 -12.49
N PHE A 208 14.24 -2.76 -13.00
CA PHE A 208 13.44 -2.57 -14.22
C PHE A 208 12.27 -1.58 -14.06
N ILE A 209 11.75 -1.40 -12.84
CA ILE A 209 10.58 -0.55 -12.57
C ILE A 209 10.93 0.74 -11.83
N LEU A 210 11.91 0.75 -10.92
CA LEU A 210 12.23 1.96 -10.15
C LEU A 210 12.51 3.20 -11.03
N PRO A 211 13.26 3.12 -12.15
CA PRO A 211 13.47 4.28 -13.03
C PRO A 211 12.20 4.84 -13.67
N LYS A 212 11.09 4.08 -13.69
CA LYS A 212 9.80 4.51 -14.23
C LYS A 212 8.93 5.24 -13.19
N LEU A 213 9.29 5.17 -11.90
CA LEU A 213 8.54 5.69 -10.75
C LEU A 213 8.98 7.10 -10.33
N LYS A 214 9.41 7.96 -11.27
CA LYS A 214 10.04 9.27 -11.00
C LYS A 214 9.16 10.30 -10.28
N HIS A 215 7.85 10.05 -10.23
CA HIS A 215 6.86 10.93 -9.62
C HIS A 215 6.49 10.52 -8.19
N LEU A 216 7.09 9.46 -7.66
CA LEU A 216 6.86 9.03 -6.28
C LEU A 216 7.30 10.12 -5.30
N GLN A 217 6.40 10.43 -4.39
CA GLN A 217 6.58 11.27 -3.23
C GLN A 217 6.71 10.43 -1.96
N TYR A 218 6.06 9.26 -1.93
CA TYR A 218 6.03 8.31 -0.83
C TYR A 218 6.34 6.92 -1.39
N PHE A 219 7.37 6.28 -0.86
CA PHE A 219 7.70 4.92 -1.22
C PHE A 219 8.07 4.10 0.01
N TYR A 220 7.24 3.12 0.33
CA TYR A 220 7.38 2.25 1.48
C TYR A 220 7.48 0.81 0.99
N LEU A 221 8.56 0.15 1.36
CA LEU A 221 8.85 -1.23 1.00
C LEU A 221 9.22 -2.01 2.27
N VAL A 222 8.30 -2.89 2.69
CA VAL A 222 8.42 -3.66 3.93
C VAL A 222 8.36 -5.15 3.62
N GLY A 223 9.28 -5.92 4.22
CA GLY A 223 9.22 -7.39 4.23
C GLY A 223 9.85 -8.12 3.05
N THR A 224 10.55 -7.41 2.15
CA THR A 224 11.32 -8.05 1.07
C THR A 224 12.78 -8.22 1.43
N ILE A 225 13.43 -9.24 0.87
CA ILE A 225 14.89 -9.41 0.85
C ILE A 225 15.34 -9.28 -0.58
N PHE A 226 16.39 -8.51 -0.84
CA PHE A 226 17.03 -8.54 -2.13
C PHE A 226 18.14 -9.58 -2.12
N LYS A 227 18.05 -10.58 -3.00
CA LYS A 227 19.22 -11.36 -3.37
C LYS A 227 19.55 -10.98 -4.80
N ALA A 228 20.57 -10.16 -4.97
CA ALA A 228 21.27 -10.15 -6.24
C ALA A 228 22.07 -11.44 -6.37
N GLU A 229 21.94 -12.12 -7.51
CA GLU A 229 23.07 -12.92 -8.00
C GLU A 229 24.27 -11.98 -8.17
N GLU A 230 25.49 -12.48 -7.98
CA GLU A 230 26.71 -11.75 -7.56
C GLU A 230 27.08 -10.43 -8.28
N ASP A 231 26.39 -10.00 -9.35
CA ASP A 231 26.75 -8.85 -10.19
C ASP A 231 25.60 -7.84 -10.51
N GLU A 232 24.40 -7.94 -9.94
CA GLU A 232 23.30 -6.97 -10.22
C GLU A 232 22.94 -6.05 -9.04
N PRO A 233 22.55 -4.79 -9.29
CA PRO A 233 22.17 -3.87 -8.23
C PRO A 233 20.77 -4.21 -7.69
N GLU A 234 20.71 -4.57 -6.42
CA GLU A 234 19.49 -4.99 -5.70
C GLU A 234 18.31 -4.01 -5.86
N LEU A 235 18.58 -2.70 -5.90
CA LEU A 235 17.59 -1.67 -6.25
C LEU A 235 17.91 -0.92 -7.57
N GLY A 236 19.03 -1.19 -8.23
CA GLY A 236 19.53 -0.34 -9.32
C GLY A 236 20.03 1.05 -8.87
N GLU A 237 20.51 1.84 -9.82
CA GLU A 237 20.57 3.30 -9.63
C GLU A 237 19.15 3.86 -9.80
N PHE A 238 18.65 4.54 -8.76
CA PHE A 238 17.34 5.18 -8.84
C PHE A 238 17.38 6.58 -8.22
N ASP A 239 16.85 7.53 -8.98
CA ASP A 239 16.68 8.91 -8.56
C ASP A 239 15.18 9.22 -8.58
N PHE A 240 14.67 9.52 -7.39
CA PHE A 240 13.31 9.96 -7.18
C PHE A 240 13.33 11.45 -6.80
N PRO A 241 13.32 12.37 -7.79
CA PRO A 241 13.49 13.80 -7.54
C PRO A 241 12.35 14.42 -6.74
N GLU A 242 11.19 13.75 -6.72
CA GLU A 242 9.99 14.17 -6.01
C GLU A 242 9.81 13.46 -4.65
N LEU A 243 10.71 12.54 -4.28
CA LEU A 243 10.56 11.73 -3.07
C LEU A 243 10.72 12.59 -1.83
N THR A 244 9.74 12.49 -0.95
CA THR A 244 9.69 13.17 0.35
C THR A 244 9.76 12.18 1.50
N HIS A 245 9.24 10.98 1.31
CA HIS A 245 9.20 9.93 2.32
C HIS A 245 9.65 8.60 1.72
N PHE A 246 10.68 8.01 2.33
CA PHE A 246 11.16 6.69 1.97
C PHE A 246 11.22 5.80 3.21
N ALA A 247 10.70 4.58 3.10
CA ALA A 247 10.89 3.56 4.10
C ALA A 247 11.31 2.25 3.43
N ARG A 248 12.40 1.67 3.92
CA ARG A 248 12.85 0.33 3.57
C ARG A 248 13.03 -0.46 4.85
N VAL A 249 12.20 -1.48 5.06
CA VAL A 249 12.27 -2.35 6.24
C VAL A 249 12.45 -3.78 5.76
N SER A 250 13.57 -4.39 6.12
CA SER A 250 13.93 -5.76 5.77
C SER A 250 14.37 -6.52 7.02
N PRO A 251 14.17 -7.84 7.08
CA PRO A 251 14.84 -8.66 8.09
C PRO A 251 16.35 -8.80 7.85
N ASP A 252 16.84 -8.52 6.64
CA ASP A 252 18.26 -8.58 6.29
C ASP A 252 18.58 -7.52 5.22
N LEU A 253 18.69 -6.25 5.63
CA LEU A 253 19.12 -5.19 4.74
C LEU A 253 20.60 -5.40 4.41
N SER A 254 20.94 -5.48 3.11
CA SER A 254 22.33 -5.68 2.72
C SER A 254 23.16 -4.39 2.82
N GLU A 255 24.48 -4.52 2.98
CA GLU A 255 25.41 -3.37 2.88
C GLU A 255 25.31 -2.66 1.52
N ARG A 256 25.02 -3.41 0.45
CA ARG A 256 24.88 -2.88 -0.91
C ARG A 256 23.61 -2.04 -1.05
N GLU A 257 22.49 -2.51 -0.50
CA GLU A 257 21.23 -1.76 -0.43
C GLU A 257 21.43 -0.47 0.38
N LEU A 258 22.03 -0.58 1.58
CA LEU A 258 22.34 0.59 2.40
C LEU A 258 23.21 1.59 1.65
N HIS A 259 24.25 1.13 0.95
CA HIS A 259 25.10 2.01 0.16
C HIS A 259 24.32 2.69 -0.97
N THR A 260 23.49 1.95 -1.69
CA THR A 260 22.64 2.47 -2.77
C THR A 260 21.70 3.54 -2.26
N ILE A 261 20.99 3.28 -1.16
CA ILE A 261 20.06 4.23 -0.53
C ILE A 261 20.81 5.48 -0.07
N THR A 262 21.93 5.32 0.65
CA THR A 262 22.64 6.44 1.28
C THR A 262 23.46 7.30 0.30
N THR A 263 23.71 6.80 -0.91
CA THR A 263 24.36 7.55 -1.99
C THR A 263 23.38 8.10 -3.02
N ALA A 264 22.10 7.73 -2.96
CA ALA A 264 21.08 8.25 -3.84
C ALA A 264 20.84 9.76 -3.63
N THR A 265 20.45 10.46 -4.70
CA THR A 265 20.20 11.91 -4.65
C THR A 265 18.70 12.17 -4.56
N TRP A 266 18.16 12.32 -3.34
CA TRP A 266 16.74 12.64 -3.14
C TRP A 266 16.59 14.04 -2.56
N PRO A 267 16.59 15.10 -3.40
CA PRO A 267 16.74 16.48 -2.94
C PRO A 267 15.57 16.97 -2.05
N LYS A 268 14.41 16.33 -2.16
CA LYS A 268 13.20 16.66 -1.41
C LYS A 268 12.93 15.71 -0.24
N LEU A 269 13.83 14.75 0.04
CA LEU A 269 13.60 13.76 1.08
C LEU A 269 13.55 14.43 2.45
N GLU A 270 12.41 14.31 3.12
CA GLU A 270 12.18 14.84 4.46
C GLU A 270 12.18 13.73 5.53
N SER A 271 11.85 12.49 5.13
CA SER A 271 11.71 11.34 6.02
C SER A 271 12.39 10.10 5.45
N LEU A 272 13.26 9.47 6.25
CA LEU A 272 13.96 8.23 5.92
C LEU A 272 13.82 7.23 7.07
N THR A 273 13.26 6.06 6.76
CA THR A 273 13.17 4.93 7.68
C THR A 273 13.93 3.73 7.11
N LEU A 274 14.87 3.19 7.88
CA LEU A 274 15.65 2.01 7.54
C LEU A 274 15.47 0.95 8.64
N GLY A 275 14.78 -0.14 8.33
CA GLY A 275 14.78 -1.35 9.13
C GLY A 275 15.90 -2.26 8.65
N ILE A 276 16.92 -2.40 9.50
CA ILE A 276 18.17 -3.09 9.17
C ILE A 276 18.00 -4.60 9.25
N GLY A 277 17.30 -5.05 10.29
CA GLY A 277 17.08 -6.45 10.57
C GLY A 277 18.23 -7.05 11.39
N PHE A 278 17.89 -7.90 12.37
CA PHE A 278 18.87 -8.44 13.32
C PHE A 278 19.85 -9.43 12.70
N GLU A 279 19.55 -9.95 11.51
CA GLU A 279 20.41 -10.88 10.77
C GLU A 279 21.43 -10.17 9.85
N SER A 280 21.29 -8.85 9.69
CA SER A 280 22.17 -8.06 8.82
C SER A 280 23.60 -7.96 9.39
N ASN A 281 24.57 -7.95 8.48
CA ASN A 281 25.98 -7.69 8.82
C ASN A 281 26.35 -6.20 8.88
N ILE A 282 25.38 -5.29 8.68
CA ILE A 282 25.59 -3.85 8.73
C ILE A 282 26.07 -3.43 10.12
N ILE A 283 27.14 -2.65 10.17
CA ILE A 283 27.68 -2.04 11.39
C ILE A 283 27.49 -0.51 11.37
N ALA A 284 27.68 0.14 12.53
CA ALA A 284 27.42 1.58 12.64
C ALA A 284 28.27 2.43 11.69
N GLY A 285 29.46 1.93 11.33
CA GLY A 285 30.37 2.59 10.38
C GLY A 285 29.86 2.67 8.94
N ASP A 286 28.93 1.79 8.55
CA ASP A 286 28.43 1.74 7.17
C ASP A 286 27.49 2.91 6.84
N PHE A 287 26.90 3.52 7.87
CA PHE A 287 26.09 4.73 7.75
C PHE A 287 26.89 6.00 7.43
N LYS A 288 28.22 5.93 7.23
CA LYS A 288 29.07 7.11 7.00
C LYS A 288 28.54 8.08 5.93
N PHE A 289 27.94 7.57 4.85
CA PHE A 289 27.39 8.41 3.78
C PHE A 289 26.11 9.12 4.22
N LEU A 290 25.22 8.40 4.91
CA LEU A 290 24.04 8.97 5.53
C LEU A 290 24.41 10.06 6.54
N LEU A 291 25.36 9.76 7.43
CA LEU A 291 25.77 10.66 8.51
C LEU A 291 26.41 11.96 8.01
N ASN A 292 26.99 11.96 6.81
CA ASN A 292 27.49 13.17 6.17
C ASN A 292 26.35 14.07 5.64
N GLY A 293 25.18 13.51 5.31
CA GLY A 293 23.99 14.28 4.96
C GLY A 293 24.04 15.06 3.62
N ASP A 294 25.15 15.01 2.87
CA ASP A 294 25.34 15.78 1.62
C ASP A 294 24.22 15.58 0.59
N ASN A 295 23.69 14.36 0.55
CA ASN A 295 22.62 13.92 -0.36
C ASN A 295 21.20 14.11 0.20
N PHE A 296 21.08 14.43 1.49
CA PHE A 296 19.81 14.47 2.23
C PHE A 296 19.54 15.84 2.83
N ARG A 297 19.72 16.90 2.04
CA ARG A 297 19.69 18.30 2.54
C ARG A 297 18.37 18.76 3.16
N SER A 298 17.28 18.06 2.86
CA SER A 298 15.94 18.37 3.34
C SER A 298 15.48 17.44 4.48
N ILE A 299 16.33 16.49 4.93
CA ILE A 299 15.89 15.48 5.90
C ILE A 299 15.55 16.15 7.25
N LYS A 300 14.42 15.74 7.81
CA LYS A 300 13.91 16.17 9.11
C LYS A 300 13.68 14.97 10.03
N TYR A 301 13.39 13.81 9.48
CA TYR A 301 13.16 12.59 10.24
C TYR A 301 14.07 11.47 9.76
N LEU A 302 14.78 10.85 10.72
CA LEU A 302 15.56 9.65 10.52
C LEU A 302 15.13 8.58 11.53
N SER A 303 14.73 7.41 11.03
CA SER A 303 14.45 6.23 11.84
C SER A 303 15.37 5.09 11.42
N ILE A 304 16.14 4.57 12.37
CA ILE A 304 16.97 3.37 12.21
C ILE A 304 16.38 2.31 13.13
N ARG A 305 15.85 1.24 12.55
CA ARG A 305 15.09 0.20 13.24
C ARG A 305 15.82 -1.13 13.19
N HIS A 306 15.54 -2.02 14.15
CA HIS A 306 16.09 -3.37 14.17
C HIS A 306 17.61 -3.40 14.10
N PHE A 307 18.26 -2.49 14.83
CA PHE A 307 19.71 -2.29 14.73
C PHE A 307 20.45 -2.60 16.03
N THR A 308 21.47 -3.46 15.93
CA THR A 308 22.19 -4.02 17.07
C THR A 308 23.32 -3.11 17.59
N GLU A 309 23.95 -2.29 16.74
CA GLU A 309 25.02 -1.36 17.16
C GLU A 309 24.52 0.05 17.48
N THR A 310 23.31 0.18 18.04
CA THR A 310 22.65 1.48 18.26
C THR A 310 23.46 2.41 19.16
N ASP A 311 24.11 1.90 20.20
CA ASP A 311 24.98 2.69 21.08
C ASP A 311 26.15 3.35 20.32
N THR A 312 26.78 2.60 19.41
CA THR A 312 27.88 3.10 18.56
C THR A 312 27.35 4.12 17.56
N LEU A 313 26.18 3.86 16.96
CA LEU A 313 25.55 4.78 16.01
C LEU A 313 25.22 6.13 16.67
N ILE A 314 24.75 6.16 17.92
CA ILE A 314 24.51 7.41 18.67
C ILE A 314 25.79 8.24 18.78
N LEU A 315 26.93 7.61 19.06
CA LEU A 315 28.23 8.31 19.14
C LEU A 315 28.68 8.87 17.79
N LEU A 316 28.33 8.20 16.69
CA LEU A 316 28.59 8.71 15.33
C LEU A 316 27.62 9.84 14.96
N LEU A 317 26.34 9.71 15.30
CA LEU A 317 25.32 10.74 15.11
C LEU A 317 25.70 12.05 15.83
N ALA A 318 26.21 11.96 17.06
CA ALA A 318 26.68 13.13 17.83
C ALA A 318 27.79 13.94 17.11
N LYS A 319 28.52 13.31 16.19
CA LYS A 319 29.58 13.91 15.38
C LYS A 319 29.16 14.21 13.95
N SER A 320 27.96 13.76 13.57
CA SER A 320 27.45 13.83 12.21
C SER A 320 26.94 15.23 11.86
N THR A 321 26.98 15.54 10.58
CA THR A 321 26.39 16.77 10.03
C THR A 321 24.88 16.62 9.88
N ILE A 322 24.39 15.42 9.56
CA ILE A 322 22.95 15.15 9.40
C ILE A 322 22.16 15.44 10.69
N LEU A 323 22.74 15.20 11.88
CA LEU A 323 22.03 15.41 13.15
C LEU A 323 21.52 16.85 13.32
N ALA A 324 22.28 17.85 12.87
CA ALA A 324 21.95 19.27 13.07
C ALA A 324 20.70 19.74 12.29
N GLN A 325 20.28 19.00 11.26
CA GLN A 325 19.09 19.29 10.45
C GLN A 325 17.88 18.43 10.82
N LEU A 326 18.08 17.36 11.60
CA LEU A 326 16.98 16.54 12.08
C LEU A 326 16.11 17.29 13.09
N VAL A 327 14.82 17.03 12.98
CA VAL A 327 13.77 17.40 13.94
C VAL A 327 13.40 16.19 14.78
N LYS A 328 13.38 15.01 14.15
CA LYS A 328 13.00 13.74 14.76
C LYS A 328 14.06 12.67 14.51
N LEU A 329 14.33 11.87 15.54
CA LEU A 329 15.24 10.72 15.48
C LEU A 329 14.57 9.54 16.17
N ASP A 330 14.58 8.35 15.57
CA ASP A 330 13.89 7.19 16.11
C ASP A 330 14.75 5.92 16.02
N PHE A 331 14.72 5.13 17.09
CA PHE A 331 15.48 3.89 17.26
C PHE A 331 14.56 2.69 17.51
N TYR A 332 13.38 2.68 16.90
CA TYR A 332 12.37 1.65 17.13
C TYR A 332 12.92 0.22 17.02
N GLN A 333 12.58 -0.65 17.98
CA GLN A 333 13.02 -2.05 18.00
C GLN A 333 14.53 -2.24 17.83
N SER A 334 15.35 -1.40 18.48
CA SER A 334 16.81 -1.47 18.38
C SER A 334 17.50 -1.73 19.72
N ASP A 335 18.76 -2.20 19.68
CA ASP A 335 19.54 -2.53 20.88
C ASP A 335 20.15 -1.29 21.53
N LEU A 336 19.29 -0.38 21.98
CA LEU A 336 19.69 0.78 22.76
C LEU A 336 19.90 0.37 24.23
N THR A 337 21.15 0.30 24.66
CA THR A 337 21.48 -0.12 26.03
C THR A 337 21.73 1.07 26.97
N HIS A 338 22.09 0.78 28.22
CA HIS A 338 22.55 1.80 29.17
C HIS A 338 23.74 2.62 28.63
N ASN A 339 24.61 2.04 27.80
CA ASN A 339 25.73 2.79 27.22
C ASN A 339 25.25 3.82 26.19
N GLY A 340 24.25 3.50 25.38
CA GLY A 340 23.64 4.46 24.46
C GLY A 340 22.88 5.57 25.19
N VAL A 341 22.20 5.26 26.29
CA VAL A 341 21.61 6.27 27.19
C VAL A 341 22.68 7.24 27.70
N LYS A 342 23.79 6.70 28.21
CA LYS A 342 24.92 7.51 28.65
C LYS A 342 25.47 8.35 27.50
N ALA A 343 25.60 7.78 26.30
CA ALA A 343 26.07 8.50 25.12
C ALA A 343 25.15 9.67 24.73
N LEU A 344 23.82 9.48 24.76
CA LEU A 344 22.85 10.56 24.53
C LEU A 344 23.01 11.67 25.56
N ILE A 345 23.08 11.33 26.85
CA ILE A 345 23.21 12.29 27.96
C ILE A 345 24.54 13.06 27.89
N ASP A 346 25.66 12.35 27.65
CA ASP A 346 26.99 12.95 27.55
C ASP A 346 27.11 13.92 26.36
N ASN A 347 26.28 13.74 25.33
CA ASN A 347 26.21 14.59 24.13
C ASN A 347 24.91 15.40 24.07
N LYS A 348 24.27 15.66 25.22
CA LYS A 348 22.97 16.33 25.27
C LYS A 348 22.90 17.60 24.42
N ASP A 349 23.95 18.42 24.43
CA ASP A 349 24.00 19.66 23.65
C ASP A 349 23.79 19.46 22.14
N LYS A 350 24.13 18.27 21.63
CA LYS A 350 23.98 17.88 20.22
C LYS A 350 22.59 17.37 19.87
N PHE A 351 21.83 16.85 20.83
CA PHE A 351 20.52 16.24 20.60
C PHE A 351 19.36 17.08 21.13
N ASN A 352 19.63 18.10 21.96
CA ASN A 352 18.59 18.87 22.64
C ASN A 352 17.74 19.75 21.71
N HIS A 353 18.11 19.91 20.44
CA HIS A 353 17.27 20.58 19.43
C HIS A 353 16.19 19.68 18.85
N LEU A 354 16.31 18.35 18.98
CA LEU A 354 15.32 17.41 18.47
C LEU A 354 14.00 17.60 19.21
N GLU A 355 12.92 17.69 18.45
CA GLU A 355 11.55 17.69 18.98
C GLU A 355 11.15 16.30 19.45
N GLU A 356 11.71 15.25 18.83
CA GLU A 356 11.38 13.86 19.14
C GLU A 356 12.59 12.93 19.06
N ILE A 357 12.74 12.11 20.11
CA ILE A 357 13.66 10.98 20.20
C ILE A 357 12.83 9.74 20.54
N GLY A 358 12.60 8.88 19.55
CA GLY A 358 11.86 7.64 19.68
C GLY A 358 12.74 6.51 20.22
N ILE A 359 12.31 5.90 21.33
CA ILE A 359 13.03 4.78 22.00
C ILE A 359 12.14 3.55 22.22
N ARG A 360 11.01 3.47 21.48
CA ARG A 360 10.03 2.41 21.67
C ARG A 360 10.60 1.04 21.34
N GLU A 361 10.24 0.06 22.16
CA GLU A 361 10.62 -1.37 21.99
C GLU A 361 12.14 -1.56 21.88
N THR A 362 12.90 -0.68 22.52
CA THR A 362 14.33 -0.86 22.68
C THR A 362 14.65 -1.78 23.87
N THR A 363 15.90 -2.18 24.00
CA THR A 363 16.38 -3.01 25.13
C THR A 363 16.54 -2.24 26.45
N LEU A 364 15.96 -1.05 26.56
CA LEU A 364 16.07 -0.18 27.74
C LEU A 364 15.29 -0.72 28.94
N THR A 365 15.86 -0.50 30.12
CA THR A 365 15.12 -0.69 31.36
C THR A 365 14.25 0.53 31.66
N GLN A 366 13.18 0.35 32.45
CA GLN A 366 12.35 1.48 32.94
C GLN A 366 13.18 2.58 33.62
N LYS A 367 14.29 2.21 34.27
CA LYS A 367 15.18 3.18 34.91
C LYS A 367 15.90 4.04 33.87
N ASP A 368 16.33 3.44 32.77
CA ASP A 368 17.01 4.15 31.70
C ASP A 368 16.04 5.08 30.96
N GLU A 369 14.82 4.61 30.66
CA GLU A 369 13.75 5.43 30.09
C GLU A 369 13.40 6.64 30.97
N ALA A 370 13.27 6.43 32.28
CA ALA A 370 13.03 7.49 33.24
C ALA A 370 14.19 8.50 33.28
N THR A 371 15.44 8.02 33.15
CA THR A 371 16.63 8.88 33.11
C THR A 371 16.66 9.74 31.84
N LEU A 372 16.33 9.15 30.68
CA LEU A 372 16.23 9.87 29.42
C LEU A 372 15.09 10.90 29.46
N SER A 373 13.91 10.52 29.95
CA SER A 373 12.74 11.42 30.06
C SER A 373 12.97 12.59 31.01
N ALA A 374 13.77 12.40 32.07
CA ALA A 374 14.17 13.49 32.97
C ALA A 374 15.21 14.43 32.32
N THR A 375 15.95 13.93 31.32
CA THR A 375 17.04 14.68 30.67
C THR A 375 16.56 15.42 29.42
N PHE A 376 15.70 14.80 28.62
CA PHE A 376 15.20 15.29 27.34
C PHE A 376 13.69 15.42 27.38
N HIS A 377 13.16 16.58 26.98
CA HIS A 377 11.71 16.78 26.87
C HIS A 377 11.12 16.11 25.61
N SER A 378 11.98 15.67 24.69
CA SER A 378 11.63 15.11 23.39
C SER A 378 11.59 13.59 23.38
N ILE A 379 11.81 12.93 24.51
CA ILE A 379 11.72 11.46 24.57
C ILE A 379 10.27 11.04 24.42
N HIS A 380 10.02 10.22 23.42
CA HIS A 380 8.71 9.69 23.11
C HIS A 380 8.75 8.16 22.95
N THR A 381 7.61 7.54 23.25
CA THR A 381 7.31 6.14 22.96
C THR A 381 6.04 6.06 22.09
N PRO A 382 5.97 6.73 20.91
CA PRO A 382 4.72 6.80 20.16
C PRO A 382 4.45 5.53 19.35
N ASN A 383 3.25 5.47 18.77
CA ASN A 383 2.80 4.38 17.90
C ASN A 383 3.53 4.40 16.53
N PRO A 384 4.25 3.34 16.12
CA PRO A 384 5.08 3.33 14.91
C PRO A 384 4.29 3.49 13.62
N PHE A 385 2.98 3.22 13.65
CA PHE A 385 2.10 3.30 12.48
C PHE A 385 1.57 4.71 12.22
N ARG A 386 1.71 5.63 13.17
CA ARG A 386 1.19 7.01 13.02
C ARG A 386 2.04 7.86 12.07
N GLU A 387 3.31 7.49 11.86
CA GLU A 387 4.27 8.26 11.03
C GLU A 387 4.52 7.65 9.64
N LEU A 388 4.04 6.44 9.36
CA LEU A 388 4.12 5.84 8.01
C LEU A 388 3.08 6.45 7.03
N GLY A 389 2.59 7.67 7.32
CA GLY A 389 1.39 8.26 6.72
C GLY A 389 0.12 7.73 7.39
N ASP A 390 -1.05 8.25 7.02
CA ASP A 390 -2.37 7.77 7.44
C ASP A 390 -2.63 6.32 6.99
N ILE A 391 -1.80 5.38 7.42
CA ILE A 391 -2.05 3.94 7.32
C ILE A 391 -3.08 3.66 8.40
N PRO A 392 -4.32 3.27 8.05
CA PRO A 392 -5.30 2.93 9.05
C PRO A 392 -4.72 1.82 9.92
N TYR A 393 -4.62 2.11 11.22
CA TYR A 393 -4.43 1.07 12.22
C TYR A 393 -5.67 0.18 12.14
N ILE A 394 -5.59 -0.90 11.37
CA ILE A 394 -6.64 -1.93 11.37
C ILE A 394 -6.35 -2.81 12.56
N GLU A 395 -7.05 -2.49 13.65
CA GLU A 395 -7.09 -3.22 14.90
C GLU A 395 -7.36 -4.72 14.59
N GLY A 396 -6.36 -5.58 14.81
CA GLY A 396 -6.44 -7.03 14.55
C GLY A 396 -5.62 -7.59 13.37
N ILE A 397 -5.01 -6.76 12.52
CA ILE A 397 -4.10 -7.23 11.44
C ILE A 397 -2.64 -7.20 11.89
N TYR A 398 -2.24 -6.19 12.65
CA TYR A 398 -0.93 -6.16 13.32
C TYR A 398 -0.96 -7.13 14.49
N GLN A 399 -0.65 -8.40 14.26
CA GLN A 399 -0.21 -9.26 15.35
C GLN A 399 1.18 -8.78 15.77
N GLU A 400 1.29 -8.26 16.99
CA GLU A 400 2.57 -8.03 17.69
C GLU A 400 3.44 -9.31 17.69
N ASP A 401 2.82 -10.47 17.48
CA ASP A 401 3.40 -11.80 17.55
C ASP A 401 4.41 -12.18 16.44
N PHE A 402 4.49 -11.47 15.30
CA PHE A 402 5.36 -11.95 14.20
C PHE A 402 6.86 -11.89 14.54
N TRP A 403 7.28 -10.93 15.37
CA TRP A 403 8.67 -10.81 15.82
C TRP A 403 8.92 -11.44 17.21
N GLU A 404 7.86 -11.78 17.96
CA GLU A 404 7.98 -12.41 19.29
C GLU A 404 8.07 -13.94 19.24
N GLN A 405 7.86 -14.58 18.08
CA GLN A 405 7.80 -16.05 18.01
C GLN A 405 9.15 -16.77 17.79
N GLU A 406 10.28 -16.08 17.64
CA GLU A 406 11.61 -16.71 17.53
C GLU A 406 12.72 -16.08 18.39
N VAL A 407 12.46 -15.80 19.68
CA VAL A 407 13.51 -15.53 20.68
C VAL A 407 13.47 -16.50 21.85
#